data_AF-A0A956ILA9-F1
#
_entry.id   AF-A0A956ILA9-F1
#
_cell.length_a   1.000
_cell.length_b   1.000
_cell.length_c   1.000
_cell.angle_alpha   90.00
_cell.angle_beta   90.00
_cell.angle_gamma   90.00
#
_symmetry.space_group_name_H-M   'P 1'
#
loop_
_entity.id
_entity.type
_entity.pdbx_description
1 polymer ?
#
loop_
_entity_poly.entity_id
_entity_poly.type
_entity_poly.pdbx_seq_one_letter_code
_entity_poly.pdbx_strand_id
1 'polypeptide(L)'
;SKLRQRLEQLLVDEEHKPSYLVQPHKPDPPFSHALVPYFPKNEEGTVMMRLFLIGGDSATSDRLGTFDIGRAMRTEAEKACPLCDHDISLSRSVSGSNWVVIPESTEDFASSMVVFYYDLEHNRIPDRYGDLLPIPLETVKAELALGKSFTVAKERPGAPPILLIAAPRTHLIAEAEEKVSQLDHLPTALEELDVSTKLRSDEIQAIMRASWMPHIRACYETLLKRAPQASGRFSTFFSIGADGRVSDVEPSTDDRPLQDGAFLDCIVKAAQEVTFPPTDGTTTVRYPVVVTPD
;
A
#
# COMPACT_ATOMS: atom_id res chain seq x y z
N SER A 1 26.95 15.86 -57.17
CA SER A 1 25.47 16.02 -57.26
C SER A 1 24.92 16.07 -55.84
N LYS A 2 23.87 16.85 -55.57
CA LYS A 2 23.19 16.87 -54.25
C LYS A 2 22.71 15.48 -53.79
N LEU A 3 22.57 14.54 -54.72
CA LEU A 3 22.27 13.13 -54.45
C LEU A 3 23.40 12.39 -53.73
N ARG A 4 24.68 12.68 -54.03
CA ARG A 4 25.82 12.01 -53.40
C ARG A 4 26.01 12.46 -51.95
N GLN A 5 25.78 13.74 -51.67
CA GLN A 5 25.79 14.30 -50.31
C GLN A 5 24.64 13.76 -49.44
N ARG A 6 23.46 13.52 -50.02
CA ARG A 6 22.34 12.85 -49.32
C ARG A 6 22.59 11.36 -49.07
N LEU A 7 23.29 10.67 -49.98
CA LEU A 7 23.64 9.26 -49.79
C LEU A 7 24.72 9.08 -48.72
N GLU A 8 25.69 9.99 -48.64
CA GLU A 8 26.71 9.99 -47.59
C GLU A 8 26.13 10.35 -46.22
N GLN A 9 25.10 11.21 -46.14
CA GLN A 9 24.39 11.47 -44.87
C GLN A 9 23.60 10.26 -44.34
N LEU A 10 23.09 9.38 -45.21
CA LEU A 10 22.38 8.16 -44.80
C LEU A 10 23.32 7.02 -44.40
N LEU A 11 24.62 7.11 -44.72
CA LEU A 11 25.63 6.09 -44.41
C LEU A 11 26.53 6.48 -43.23
N VAL A 12 26.37 7.68 -42.67
CA VAL A 12 27.14 8.22 -41.53
C VAL A 12 26.24 8.48 -40.32
N ASP A 13 25.03 7.92 -40.26
CA ASP A 13 24.33 7.77 -38.98
C ASP A 13 25.02 6.64 -38.20
N GLU A 14 26.09 7.04 -37.52
CA GLU A 14 26.65 6.32 -36.39
C GLU A 14 25.52 5.88 -35.47
N GLU A 15 25.41 4.56 -35.32
CA GLU A 15 24.97 3.81 -34.15
C GLU A 15 24.29 4.63 -33.02
N HIS A 16 23.18 5.30 -33.33
CA HIS A 16 22.13 5.49 -32.35
C HIS A 16 21.46 4.14 -32.24
N LYS A 17 22.13 3.18 -31.59
CA LYS A 17 21.45 2.04 -30.99
C LYS A 17 20.36 2.68 -30.14
N PRO A 18 19.07 2.52 -30.45
CA PRO A 18 18.05 2.85 -29.48
C PRO A 18 18.40 2.06 -28.23
N SER A 19 18.88 2.74 -27.19
CA SER A 19 19.06 2.15 -25.87
C SER A 19 17.69 1.98 -25.21
N TYR A 20 16.73 1.44 -25.95
CA TYR A 20 15.60 0.75 -25.36
C TYR A 20 16.06 -0.68 -25.23
N LEU A 21 16.72 -0.98 -24.11
CA LEU A 21 16.63 -2.33 -23.58
C LEU A 21 15.13 -2.61 -23.50
N VAL A 22 14.63 -3.40 -24.44
CA VAL A 22 13.29 -3.95 -24.40
C VAL A 22 13.26 -4.71 -23.08
N GLN A 23 12.70 -4.08 -22.04
CA GLN A 23 12.53 -4.76 -20.78
C GLN A 23 11.70 -6.00 -21.11
N PRO A 24 12.11 -7.20 -20.66
CA PRO A 24 11.33 -8.39 -20.90
C PRO A 24 9.89 -8.10 -20.50
N HIS A 25 8.98 -8.23 -21.47
CA HIS A 25 7.56 -7.92 -21.27
C HIS A 25 7.07 -8.76 -20.10
N LYS A 26 6.81 -8.11 -18.97
CA LYS A 26 6.14 -8.76 -17.84
C LYS A 26 4.74 -9.14 -18.34
N PRO A 27 4.31 -10.41 -18.16
CA PRO A 27 2.97 -10.81 -18.56
C PRO A 27 1.93 -9.93 -17.87
N ASP A 28 0.87 -9.64 -18.60
CA ASP A 28 -0.22 -8.80 -18.12
C ASP A 28 -0.90 -9.48 -16.92
N PRO A 29 -1.20 -8.74 -15.85
CA PRO A 29 -1.90 -9.30 -14.71
C PRO A 29 -3.30 -9.76 -15.14
N PRO A 30 -3.79 -10.93 -14.69
CA PRO A 30 -5.13 -11.42 -15.01
C PRO A 30 -6.24 -10.39 -14.76
N PHE A 31 -6.07 -9.55 -13.74
CA PHE A 31 -7.09 -8.58 -13.36
C PHE A 31 -7.29 -7.47 -14.39
N SER A 32 -6.23 -7.04 -15.08
CA SER A 32 -6.38 -6.04 -16.14
C SER A 32 -7.19 -6.58 -17.31
N HIS A 33 -7.10 -7.89 -17.60
CA HIS A 33 -7.96 -8.56 -18.57
C HIS A 33 -9.41 -8.65 -18.10
N ALA A 34 -9.64 -8.95 -16.81
CA ALA A 34 -10.99 -8.99 -16.23
C ALA A 34 -11.73 -7.65 -16.34
N LEU A 35 -11.00 -6.54 -16.43
CA LEU A 35 -11.55 -5.19 -16.57
C LEU A 35 -11.91 -4.80 -18.01
N VAL A 36 -11.37 -5.49 -19.03
CA VAL A 36 -11.59 -5.14 -20.46
C VAL A 36 -13.07 -4.99 -20.84
N PRO A 37 -14.00 -5.87 -20.41
CA PRO A 37 -15.42 -5.77 -20.78
C PRO A 37 -16.10 -4.47 -20.32
N TYR A 38 -15.56 -3.77 -19.33
CA TYR A 38 -16.14 -2.55 -18.76
C TYR A 38 -15.75 -1.27 -19.50
N PHE A 39 -14.90 -1.38 -20.53
CA PHE A 39 -14.42 -0.25 -21.33
C PHE A 39 -14.63 -0.52 -22.82
N PRO A 40 -15.90 -0.51 -23.29
CA PRO A 40 -16.18 -0.75 -24.70
C PRO A 40 -15.62 0.35 -25.59
N LYS A 41 -15.29 -0.01 -26.83
CA LYS A 41 -14.95 0.97 -27.89
C LYS A 41 -16.18 1.83 -28.20
N ASN A 42 -15.97 3.12 -28.44
CA ASN A 42 -17.00 4.01 -28.97
C ASN A 42 -17.24 3.75 -30.47
N GLU A 43 -18.16 4.49 -31.08
CA GLU A 43 -18.49 4.37 -32.52
C GLU A 43 -17.27 4.63 -33.44
N GLU A 44 -16.30 5.41 -32.97
CA GLU A 44 -15.04 5.73 -33.67
C GLU A 44 -13.95 4.67 -33.44
N GLY A 45 -14.24 3.60 -32.70
CA GLY A 45 -13.28 2.55 -32.36
C GLY A 45 -12.29 2.92 -31.24
N THR A 46 -12.45 4.08 -30.62
CA THR A 46 -11.60 4.58 -29.53
C THR A 46 -12.09 4.08 -28.16
N VAL A 47 -11.15 3.79 -27.26
CA VAL A 47 -11.46 3.44 -25.87
C VAL A 47 -11.11 4.62 -24.97
N MET A 48 -12.11 5.23 -24.34
CA MET A 48 -11.89 6.26 -23.33
C MET A 48 -11.79 5.61 -21.94
N MET A 49 -10.63 5.68 -21.30
CA MET A 49 -10.40 5.10 -19.97
C MET A 49 -10.07 6.16 -18.94
N ARG A 50 -11.04 6.48 -18.09
CA ARG A 50 -10.80 7.36 -16.94
C ARG A 50 -10.71 6.51 -15.67
N LEU A 51 -9.60 6.67 -14.95
CA LEU A 51 -9.30 5.90 -13.74
C LEU A 51 -8.96 6.84 -12.59
N PHE A 52 -9.77 6.82 -11.54
CA PHE A 52 -9.51 7.56 -10.31
C PHE A 52 -8.96 6.60 -9.26
N LEU A 53 -7.73 6.87 -8.79
CA LEU A 53 -7.12 6.15 -7.66
C LEU A 53 -7.15 7.08 -6.44
N ILE A 54 -7.91 6.70 -5.41
CA ILE A 54 -8.17 7.55 -4.23
C ILE A 54 -7.60 6.87 -3.00
N GLY A 55 -6.68 7.54 -2.29
CA GLY A 55 -6.02 7.00 -1.09
C GLY A 55 -4.91 5.97 -1.36
N GLY A 56 -4.59 5.68 -2.61
CA GLY A 56 -3.54 4.72 -2.99
C GLY A 56 -2.31 5.38 -3.62
N ASP A 57 -1.24 4.60 -3.75
CA ASP A 57 -0.02 4.98 -4.45
C ASP A 57 -0.04 4.45 -5.89
N SER A 58 -0.10 5.36 -6.87
CA SER A 58 -0.09 4.97 -8.29
C SER A 58 1.18 4.23 -8.70
N ALA A 59 2.29 4.40 -7.99
CA ALA A 59 3.53 3.68 -8.30
C ALA A 59 3.39 2.17 -8.10
N THR A 60 2.56 1.72 -7.14
CA THR A 60 2.28 0.30 -6.95
C THR A 60 1.46 -0.24 -8.12
N SER A 61 0.38 0.44 -8.48
CA SER A 61 -0.45 0.08 -9.63
C SER A 61 0.31 0.04 -10.94
N ASP A 62 1.18 1.01 -11.20
CA ASP A 62 1.98 1.07 -12.43
C ASP A 62 3.03 -0.05 -12.48
N ARG A 63 3.67 -0.38 -11.35
CA ARG A 63 4.63 -1.49 -11.24
C ARG A 63 3.96 -2.86 -11.41
N LEU A 64 2.76 -3.03 -10.85
CA LEU A 64 2.01 -4.27 -10.94
C LEU A 64 1.35 -4.44 -12.31
N GLY A 65 0.92 -3.33 -12.93
CA GLY A 65 0.09 -3.33 -14.12
C GLY A 65 -1.39 -3.61 -13.81
N THR A 66 -1.80 -3.57 -12.54
CA THR A 66 -3.14 -3.97 -12.05
C THR A 66 -4.27 -3.38 -12.87
N PHE A 67 -4.11 -2.11 -13.29
CA PHE A 67 -5.08 -1.37 -14.08
C PHE A 67 -4.56 -0.98 -15.47
N ASP A 68 -3.56 -1.70 -16.02
CA ASP A 68 -3.08 -1.51 -17.39
C ASP A 68 -4.01 -2.18 -18.40
N ILE A 69 -5.27 -1.74 -18.40
CA ILE A 69 -6.36 -2.23 -19.26
C ILE A 69 -6.00 -2.04 -20.74
N GLY A 70 -5.29 -0.95 -21.06
CA GLY A 70 -4.86 -0.67 -22.42
C GLY A 70 -3.91 -1.72 -22.97
N ARG A 71 -2.97 -2.21 -22.16
CA ARG A 71 -2.11 -3.33 -22.53
C ARG A 71 -2.89 -4.63 -22.67
N ALA A 72 -3.76 -4.95 -21.70
CA ALA A 72 -4.62 -6.13 -21.76
C ALA A 72 -5.49 -6.15 -23.04
N MET A 73 -6.07 -5.02 -23.42
CA MET A 73 -6.85 -4.88 -24.65
C MET A 73 -6.02 -5.13 -25.91
N ARG A 74 -4.79 -4.62 -25.99
CA ARG A 74 -3.90 -4.89 -27.12
C ARG A 74 -3.56 -6.38 -27.19
N THR A 75 -3.24 -6.99 -26.06
CA THR A 75 -2.95 -8.44 -26.00
C THR A 75 -4.17 -9.28 -26.42
N GLU A 76 -5.38 -8.93 -26.02
CA GLU A 76 -6.59 -9.62 -26.50
C GLU A 76 -6.85 -9.38 -28.00
N ALA A 77 -6.60 -8.17 -28.49
CA ALA A 77 -6.74 -7.84 -29.92
C ALA A 77 -5.70 -8.58 -30.79
N GLU A 78 -4.46 -8.66 -30.35
CA GLU A 78 -3.38 -9.43 -30.98
C GLU A 78 -3.71 -10.93 -31.01
N LYS A 79 -4.25 -11.50 -29.91
CA LYS A 79 -4.73 -12.89 -29.88
C LYS A 79 -5.86 -13.12 -30.89
N ALA A 80 -6.80 -12.17 -30.99
CA ALA A 80 -7.94 -12.27 -31.90
C ALA A 80 -7.53 -12.12 -33.38
N CYS A 81 -6.58 -11.23 -33.68
CA CYS A 81 -6.03 -11.04 -35.01
C CYS A 81 -4.55 -10.58 -34.95
N PRO A 82 -3.59 -11.52 -35.07
CA PRO A 82 -2.16 -11.20 -34.97
C PRO A 82 -1.61 -10.32 -36.10
N LEU A 83 -2.34 -10.19 -37.20
CA LEU A 83 -1.90 -9.46 -38.41
C LEU A 83 -2.65 -8.13 -38.60
N CYS A 84 -3.58 -7.80 -37.71
CA CYS A 84 -4.33 -6.55 -37.78
C CYS A 84 -3.54 -5.42 -37.13
N ASP A 85 -3.63 -4.21 -37.70
CA ASP A 85 -3.15 -3.00 -37.04
C ASP A 85 -4.19 -2.57 -35.98
N HIS A 86 -3.75 -2.48 -34.73
CA HIS A 86 -4.62 -2.17 -33.59
C HIS A 86 -4.22 -0.83 -33.00
N ASP A 87 -4.68 0.24 -33.65
CA ASP A 87 -4.46 1.60 -33.15
C ASP A 87 -5.44 1.89 -32.01
N ILE A 88 -5.10 1.42 -30.79
CA ILE A 88 -5.89 1.71 -29.59
C ILE A 88 -5.37 3.03 -29.00
N SER A 89 -6.05 4.12 -29.36
CA SER A 89 -5.87 5.41 -28.71
C SER A 89 -6.39 5.32 -27.27
N LEU A 90 -5.49 5.50 -26.29
CA LEU A 90 -5.78 5.42 -24.87
C LEU A 90 -5.48 6.78 -24.24
N SER A 91 -6.51 7.47 -23.76
CA SER A 91 -6.34 8.56 -22.82
C SER A 91 -6.43 7.97 -21.41
N ARG A 92 -5.33 7.99 -20.65
CA ARG A 92 -5.30 7.60 -19.24
C ARG A 92 -5.00 8.83 -18.40
N SER A 93 -5.97 9.27 -17.61
CA SER A 93 -5.77 10.24 -16.54
C SER A 93 -5.80 9.52 -15.20
N VAL A 94 -4.67 9.50 -14.49
CA VAL A 94 -4.61 9.02 -13.11
C VAL A 94 -4.49 10.24 -12.21
N SER A 95 -5.55 10.60 -11.51
CA SER A 95 -5.46 11.59 -10.43
C SER A 95 -5.30 10.84 -9.11
N GLY A 96 -4.07 10.72 -8.61
CA GLY A 96 -3.82 10.34 -7.23
C GLY A 96 -4.34 11.47 -6.35
N SER A 97 -5.53 11.29 -5.78
CA SER A 97 -6.21 12.38 -5.08
C SER A 97 -6.23 12.16 -3.58
N ASN A 98 -5.93 13.25 -2.87
CA ASN A 98 -6.36 13.43 -1.49
C ASN A 98 -7.88 13.63 -1.51
N TRP A 99 -8.60 13.25 -0.44
CA TRP A 99 -10.08 13.27 -0.33
C TRP A 99 -10.79 14.59 -0.69
N VAL A 100 -10.01 15.65 -0.85
CA VAL A 100 -10.39 17.03 -1.18
C VAL A 100 -10.86 17.19 -2.64
N VAL A 101 -10.41 16.33 -3.58
CA VAL A 101 -10.71 16.50 -5.02
C VAL A 101 -12.06 15.88 -5.40
N ILE A 102 -12.60 14.96 -4.59
CA ILE A 102 -13.85 14.25 -4.89
C ILE A 102 -15.02 15.19 -5.26
N PRO A 103 -15.29 16.29 -4.53
CA PRO A 103 -16.42 17.16 -4.85
C PRO A 103 -16.36 17.71 -6.28
N GLU A 104 -15.17 18.08 -6.77
CA GLU A 104 -14.96 18.64 -8.10
C GLU A 104 -15.03 17.57 -9.22
N SER A 105 -14.76 16.30 -8.89
CA SER A 105 -14.73 15.19 -9.86
C SER A 105 -15.95 14.27 -9.80
N THR A 106 -16.95 14.57 -8.98
CA THR A 106 -18.12 13.69 -8.77
C THR A 106 -18.88 13.42 -10.07
N GLU A 107 -18.98 14.40 -10.97
CA GLU A 107 -19.62 14.22 -12.27
C GLU A 107 -18.84 13.27 -13.18
N ASP A 108 -17.50 13.34 -13.15
CA ASP A 108 -16.64 12.46 -13.92
C ASP A 108 -16.69 11.01 -13.41
N PHE A 109 -16.97 10.79 -12.12
CA PHE A 109 -17.06 9.44 -11.55
C PHE A 109 -18.11 8.60 -12.27
N ALA A 110 -19.21 9.21 -12.74
CA ALA A 110 -20.28 8.51 -13.44
C ALA A 110 -19.81 7.76 -14.70
N SER A 111 -18.72 8.22 -15.33
CA SER A 111 -18.16 7.65 -16.57
C SER A 111 -16.77 7.02 -16.39
N SER A 112 -16.27 6.98 -15.16
CA SER A 112 -14.88 6.61 -14.87
C SER A 112 -14.81 5.44 -13.89
N MET A 113 -13.81 4.58 -14.02
CA MET A 113 -13.53 3.59 -12.97
C MET A 113 -12.95 4.30 -11.76
N VAL A 114 -13.45 3.97 -10.58
CA VAL A 114 -12.99 4.56 -9.32
C VAL A 114 -12.47 3.43 -8.43
N VAL A 115 -11.24 3.58 -7.97
CA VAL A 115 -10.59 2.66 -7.05
C VAL A 115 -10.35 3.40 -5.74
N PHE A 116 -11.04 2.97 -4.69
CA PHE A 116 -10.82 3.42 -3.34
C PHE A 116 -9.81 2.51 -2.66
N TYR A 117 -8.78 3.09 -2.08
CA TYR A 117 -7.90 2.43 -1.14
C TYR A 117 -8.26 2.88 0.27
N TYR A 118 -8.39 1.94 1.18
CA TYR A 118 -8.78 2.25 2.56
C TYR A 118 -7.95 1.47 3.57
N ASP A 119 -7.47 2.19 4.59
CA ASP A 119 -6.90 1.59 5.78
C ASP A 119 -7.34 2.33 7.05
N LEU A 120 -7.10 1.71 8.22
CA LEU A 120 -7.49 2.27 9.52
C LEU A 120 -6.51 3.35 10.02
N GLU A 121 -5.41 3.63 9.32
CA GLU A 121 -4.34 4.51 9.77
C GLU A 121 -4.40 5.87 9.06
N HIS A 122 -4.03 5.91 7.78
CA HIS A 122 -3.83 7.12 6.99
C HIS A 122 -4.96 7.35 5.97
N ASN A 123 -5.51 6.27 5.39
CA ASN A 123 -6.45 6.38 4.26
C ASN A 123 -7.91 6.18 4.67
N ARG A 124 -8.32 6.85 5.75
CA ARG A 124 -9.71 6.80 6.20
C ARG A 124 -10.61 7.61 5.25
N ILE A 125 -11.52 6.93 4.56
CA ILE A 125 -12.62 7.54 3.80
C ILE A 125 -13.50 8.35 4.77
N PRO A 126 -13.68 9.67 4.54
CA PRO A 126 -14.68 10.45 5.27
C PRO A 126 -16.09 9.90 5.11
N ASP A 127 -16.88 9.87 6.19
CA ASP A 127 -18.23 9.27 6.21
C ASP A 127 -19.16 9.83 5.11
N ARG A 128 -18.99 11.10 4.73
CA ARG A 128 -19.76 11.76 3.64
C ARG A 128 -19.60 11.09 2.26
N TYR A 129 -18.58 10.25 2.08
CA TYR A 129 -18.34 9.50 0.84
C TYR A 129 -18.73 8.02 0.97
N GLY A 130 -19.31 7.61 2.09
CA GLY A 130 -19.70 6.21 2.32
C GLY A 130 -20.64 5.67 1.25
N ASP A 131 -21.55 6.50 0.72
CA ASP A 131 -22.51 6.11 -0.32
C ASP A 131 -21.86 5.84 -1.69
N LEU A 132 -20.62 6.29 -1.89
CA LEU A 132 -19.86 6.02 -3.12
C LEU A 132 -19.22 4.63 -3.11
N LEU A 133 -19.14 3.98 -1.94
CA LEU A 133 -18.43 2.71 -1.80
C LEU A 133 -19.25 1.53 -2.30
N PRO A 134 -18.57 0.41 -2.66
CA PRO A 134 -19.26 -0.82 -3.03
C PRO A 134 -20.10 -1.42 -1.90
N ILE A 135 -19.67 -1.22 -0.65
CA ILE A 135 -20.32 -1.72 0.58
C ILE A 135 -20.35 -0.62 1.66
N PRO A 136 -21.23 -0.71 2.68
CA PRO A 136 -21.29 0.27 3.75
C PRO A 136 -19.95 0.45 4.48
N LEU A 137 -19.57 1.70 4.76
CA LEU A 137 -18.30 2.02 5.43
C LEU A 137 -18.15 1.36 6.82
N GLU A 138 -19.25 1.14 7.52
CA GLU A 138 -19.24 0.42 8.81
C GLU A 138 -18.87 -1.06 8.63
N THR A 139 -19.29 -1.70 7.54
CA THR A 139 -18.85 -3.05 7.18
C THR A 139 -17.36 -3.07 6.87
N VAL A 140 -16.85 -2.05 6.15
CA VAL A 140 -15.40 -1.92 5.87
C VAL A 140 -14.61 -1.83 7.16
N LYS A 141 -15.00 -0.92 8.07
CA LYS A 141 -14.34 -0.75 9.37
C LYS A 141 -14.37 -2.05 10.20
N ALA A 142 -15.49 -2.76 10.21
CA ALA A 142 -15.65 -4.00 10.96
C ALA A 142 -14.71 -5.12 10.47
N GLU A 143 -14.63 -5.37 9.17
CA GLU A 143 -13.76 -6.42 8.62
C GLU A 143 -12.27 -6.10 8.85
N LEU A 144 -11.87 -4.83 8.69
CA LEU A 144 -10.50 -4.41 8.95
C LEU A 144 -10.12 -4.48 10.44
N ALA A 145 -11.08 -4.23 11.34
CA ALA A 145 -10.87 -4.40 12.78
C ALA A 145 -10.64 -5.88 13.16
N LEU A 146 -11.10 -6.82 12.33
CA LEU A 146 -10.77 -8.25 12.45
C LEU A 146 -9.40 -8.61 11.87
N GLY A 147 -8.64 -7.63 11.35
CA GLY A 147 -7.33 -7.84 10.75
C GLY A 147 -7.35 -8.36 9.31
N LYS A 148 -8.53 -8.40 8.68
CA LYS A 148 -8.67 -8.90 7.31
C LYS A 148 -8.34 -7.83 6.29
N SER A 149 -7.67 -8.21 5.22
CA SER A 149 -7.63 -7.42 3.98
C SER A 149 -8.62 -7.99 3.00
N PHE A 150 -9.26 -7.16 2.20
CA PHE A 150 -10.27 -7.62 1.26
C PHE A 150 -10.41 -6.67 0.07
N THR A 151 -11.07 -7.16 -0.96
CA THR A 151 -11.50 -6.36 -2.11
C THR A 151 -12.98 -6.58 -2.38
N VAL A 152 -13.64 -5.57 -2.94
CA VAL A 152 -15.02 -5.67 -3.39
C VAL A 152 -15.27 -4.64 -4.48
N ALA A 153 -16.05 -5.02 -5.47
CA ALA A 153 -16.43 -4.20 -6.59
C ALA A 153 -17.95 -4.04 -6.66
N LYS A 154 -18.39 -2.86 -7.10
CA LYS A 154 -19.78 -2.57 -7.42
C LYS A 154 -19.87 -2.27 -8.91
N GLU A 155 -20.51 -3.18 -9.64
CA GLU A 155 -20.84 -2.95 -11.03
C GLU A 155 -21.83 -1.79 -11.17
N ARG A 156 -21.72 -1.08 -12.29
CA ARG A 156 -22.60 0.03 -12.63
C ARG A 156 -23.15 -0.18 -14.04
N PRO A 157 -24.47 -0.24 -14.23
CA PRO A 157 -25.03 -0.38 -15.57
C PRO A 157 -24.58 0.74 -16.50
N GLY A 158 -23.90 0.38 -17.59
CA GLY A 158 -23.41 1.34 -18.60
C GLY A 158 -22.23 2.22 -18.15
N ALA A 159 -21.58 1.90 -17.03
CA ALA A 159 -20.42 2.63 -16.54
C ALA A 159 -19.34 1.67 -15.99
N PRO A 160 -18.05 2.07 -15.97
CA PRO A 160 -17.01 1.26 -15.36
C PRO A 160 -17.29 0.97 -13.88
N PRO A 161 -16.75 -0.09 -13.27
CA PRO A 161 -17.05 -0.44 -11.88
C PRO A 161 -16.42 0.54 -10.87
N ILE A 162 -16.91 0.47 -9.64
CA ILE A 162 -16.22 1.04 -8.46
C ILE A 162 -15.56 -0.12 -7.72
N LEU A 163 -14.27 0.00 -7.41
CA LEU A 163 -13.50 -1.00 -6.68
C LEU A 163 -13.06 -0.43 -5.33
N LEU A 164 -13.11 -1.25 -4.30
CA LEU A 164 -12.53 -0.96 -2.99
C LEU A 164 -11.45 -2.00 -2.71
N ILE A 165 -10.22 -1.54 -2.45
CA ILE A 165 -9.12 -2.35 -1.95
C ILE A 165 -8.84 -1.89 -0.52
N ALA A 166 -9.06 -2.77 0.44
CA ALA A 166 -8.99 -2.42 1.86
C ALA A 166 -7.99 -3.31 2.59
N ALA A 167 -7.17 -2.70 3.44
CA ALA A 167 -6.25 -3.41 4.31
C ALA A 167 -6.24 -2.78 5.71
N PRO A 168 -5.96 -3.52 6.79
CA PRO A 168 -6.08 -2.98 8.14
C PRO A 168 -5.00 -1.94 8.46
N ARG A 169 -3.88 -1.96 7.71
CA ARG A 169 -2.70 -1.09 7.91
C ARG A 169 -2.19 -0.59 6.56
N THR A 170 -1.60 0.61 6.53
CA THR A 170 -1.23 1.27 5.27
C THR A 170 -0.22 0.47 4.44
N HIS A 171 0.76 -0.18 5.05
CA HIS A 171 1.77 -0.95 4.29
C HIS A 171 1.22 -2.22 3.65
N LEU A 172 0.08 -2.72 4.11
CA LEU A 172 -0.58 -3.90 3.54
C LEU A 172 -1.35 -3.58 2.25
N ILE A 173 -1.62 -2.30 1.98
CA ILE A 173 -2.35 -1.89 0.78
C ILE A 173 -1.63 -2.35 -0.50
N ALA A 174 -0.31 -2.23 -0.55
CA ALA A 174 0.46 -2.63 -1.73
C ALA A 174 0.42 -4.15 -1.97
N GLU A 175 0.41 -4.94 -0.89
CA GLU A 175 0.28 -6.39 -0.96
C GLU A 175 -1.16 -6.82 -1.30
N ALA A 176 -2.16 -6.13 -0.74
CA ALA A 176 -3.56 -6.32 -1.10
C ALA A 176 -3.79 -6.06 -2.60
N GLU A 177 -3.23 -4.98 -3.15
CA GLU A 177 -3.30 -4.71 -4.58
C GLU A 177 -2.57 -5.77 -5.41
N GLU A 178 -1.42 -6.27 -4.94
CA GLU A 178 -0.74 -7.39 -5.59
C GLU A 178 -1.63 -8.63 -5.67
N LYS A 179 -2.37 -8.96 -4.61
CA LYS A 179 -3.36 -10.05 -4.62
C LYS A 179 -4.52 -9.75 -5.58
N VAL A 180 -5.03 -8.51 -5.62
CA VAL A 180 -6.06 -8.10 -6.59
C VAL A 180 -5.56 -8.26 -8.02
N SER A 181 -4.30 -7.91 -8.32
CA SER A 181 -3.72 -8.06 -9.67
C SER A 181 -3.71 -9.51 -10.17
N GLN A 182 -3.79 -10.48 -9.27
CA GLN A 182 -3.80 -11.91 -9.58
C GLN A 182 -5.22 -12.46 -9.82
N LEU A 183 -6.27 -11.70 -9.50
CA LEU A 183 -7.65 -12.11 -9.72
C LEU A 183 -7.97 -12.13 -11.22
N ASP A 184 -8.66 -13.15 -11.69
CA ASP A 184 -9.10 -13.31 -13.07
C ASP A 184 -10.53 -12.81 -13.32
N HIS A 185 -11.15 -12.20 -12.31
CA HIS A 185 -12.53 -11.72 -12.33
C HIS A 185 -12.69 -10.45 -11.50
N LEU A 186 -13.83 -9.77 -11.67
CA LEU A 186 -14.21 -8.62 -10.84
C LEU A 186 -14.91 -9.13 -9.56
N PRO A 187 -14.39 -8.83 -8.34
CA PRO A 187 -14.91 -9.38 -7.09
C PRO A 187 -16.19 -8.65 -6.66
N THR A 188 -17.35 -9.06 -7.16
CA THR A 188 -18.64 -8.39 -6.86
C THR A 188 -19.19 -8.71 -5.46
N ALA A 189 -18.65 -9.73 -4.82
CA ALA A 189 -18.84 -10.01 -3.40
C ALA A 189 -17.57 -9.66 -2.63
N LEU A 190 -17.68 -9.52 -1.30
CA LEU A 190 -16.51 -9.31 -0.45
C LEU A 190 -15.59 -10.52 -0.54
N GLU A 191 -14.37 -10.30 -1.05
CA GLU A 191 -13.36 -11.32 -1.22
C GLU A 191 -12.15 -11.01 -0.34
N GLU A 192 -11.86 -11.91 0.59
CA GLU A 192 -10.72 -11.77 1.52
C GLU A 192 -9.40 -12.02 0.78
N LEU A 193 -8.41 -11.17 1.06
CA LEU A 193 -7.09 -11.21 0.46
C LEU A 193 -6.07 -11.73 1.48
N ASP A 194 -5.44 -12.85 1.14
CA ASP A 194 -4.35 -13.43 1.94
C ASP A 194 -3.08 -12.58 1.82
N VAL A 195 -2.93 -11.61 2.73
CA VAL A 195 -1.75 -10.72 2.83
C VAL A 195 -1.00 -10.98 4.13
N SER A 196 0.31 -10.72 4.15
CA SER A 196 1.15 -10.90 5.33
C SER A 196 0.71 -10.02 6.49
N THR A 197 0.22 -10.64 7.56
CA THR A 197 -0.12 -9.93 8.80
C THR A 197 1.09 -9.62 9.69
N LYS A 198 2.31 -9.96 9.28
CA LYS A 198 3.53 -9.71 10.08
C LYS A 198 3.75 -8.23 10.36
N LEU A 199 4.30 -7.93 11.55
CA LEU A 199 4.76 -6.60 11.89
C LEU A 199 6.10 -6.30 11.23
N ARG A 200 6.19 -5.17 10.55
CA ARG A 200 7.44 -4.65 10.02
C ARG A 200 8.22 -3.89 11.10
N SER A 201 9.52 -3.74 10.89
CA SER A 201 10.40 -3.07 11.85
C SER A 201 10.09 -1.58 12.03
N ASP A 202 9.62 -0.90 10.99
CA ASP A 202 9.19 0.50 11.01
C ASP A 202 7.89 0.70 11.79
N GLU A 203 6.92 -0.20 11.65
CA GLU A 203 5.70 -0.21 12.45
C GLU A 203 6.00 -0.40 13.93
N ILE A 204 6.87 -1.36 14.24
CA ILE A 204 7.29 -1.62 15.62
C ILE A 204 7.94 -0.36 16.21
N GLN A 205 8.83 0.29 15.46
CA GLN A 205 9.46 1.53 15.90
C GLN A 205 8.45 2.66 16.12
N ALA A 206 7.46 2.81 15.25
CA ALA A 206 6.44 3.86 15.38
C ALA A 206 5.62 3.68 16.66
N ILE A 207 5.14 2.46 16.93
CA ILE A 207 4.37 2.13 18.15
C ILE A 207 5.23 2.31 19.39
N MET A 208 6.48 1.84 19.36
CA MET A 208 7.39 1.99 20.50
C MET A 208 7.69 3.46 20.81
N ARG A 209 7.86 4.30 19.79
CA ARG A 209 8.04 5.76 19.95
C ARG A 209 6.80 6.45 20.51
N ALA A 210 5.63 6.10 20.00
CA ALA A 210 4.37 6.76 20.38
C ALA A 210 3.86 6.30 21.76
N SER A 211 3.94 5.00 22.05
CA SER A 211 3.29 4.39 23.21
C SER A 211 4.24 4.06 24.36
N TRP A 212 5.50 3.67 24.09
CA TRP A 212 6.40 3.20 25.15
C TRP A 212 7.37 4.28 25.65
N MET A 213 7.94 5.09 24.75
CA MET A 213 8.92 6.13 25.12
C MET A 213 8.45 7.11 26.20
N PRO A 214 7.17 7.55 26.25
CA PRO A 214 6.69 8.40 27.35
C PRO A 214 6.86 7.74 28.72
N HIS A 215 6.61 6.43 28.82
CA HIS A 215 6.74 5.68 30.07
C HIS A 215 8.20 5.48 30.45
N ILE A 216 9.08 5.23 29.46
CA ILE A 216 10.53 5.16 29.71
C ILE A 216 11.04 6.47 30.29
N ARG A 217 10.63 7.61 29.72
CA ARG A 217 11.00 8.94 30.25
C ARG A 217 10.58 9.07 31.72
N ALA A 218 9.36 8.67 32.07
CA ALA A 218 8.90 8.71 33.47
C ALA A 218 9.70 7.77 34.40
N CYS A 219 10.03 6.56 33.95
CA CYS A 219 10.91 5.64 34.68
C CYS A 219 12.29 6.25 34.91
N TYR A 220 12.83 6.91 33.88
CA TYR A 220 14.16 7.53 33.92
C TYR A 220 14.22 8.77 34.80
N GLU A 221 13.22 9.65 34.74
CA GLU A 221 13.10 10.79 35.67
C GLU A 221 13.05 10.34 37.13
N THR A 222 12.41 9.20 37.40
CA THR A 222 12.38 8.59 38.74
C THR A 222 13.74 8.05 39.15
N LEU A 223 14.53 7.51 38.21
CA LEU A 223 15.91 7.09 38.45
C LEU A 223 16.82 8.28 38.76
N LEU A 224 16.70 9.38 38.01
CA LEU A 224 17.55 10.57 38.16
C LEU A 224 17.47 11.20 39.56
N LYS A 225 16.34 11.05 40.27
CA LYS A 225 16.21 11.48 41.67
C LYS A 225 17.18 10.75 42.63
N ARG A 226 17.58 9.52 42.30
CA ARG A 226 18.53 8.70 43.07
C ARG A 226 19.94 8.73 42.45
N ALA A 227 20.02 8.83 41.13
CA ALA A 227 21.27 8.84 40.37
C ALA A 227 21.28 10.00 39.35
N PRO A 228 21.60 11.23 39.77
CA PRO A 228 21.47 12.43 38.92
C PRO A 228 22.35 12.46 37.66
N GLN A 229 23.36 11.62 37.61
CA GLN A 229 24.30 11.49 36.49
C GLN A 229 24.12 10.16 35.74
N ALA A 230 23.02 9.43 35.99
CA ALA A 230 22.72 8.24 35.23
C ALA A 230 22.62 8.60 33.75
N SER A 231 23.22 7.80 32.90
CA SER A 231 23.18 7.90 31.44
C SER A 231 23.62 6.56 30.88
N GLY A 232 23.28 6.28 29.64
CA GLY A 232 23.75 5.07 28.96
C GLY A 232 22.73 4.49 28.00
N ARG A 233 22.94 3.23 27.66
CA ARG A 233 22.11 2.47 26.74
C ARG A 233 21.62 1.20 27.43
N PHE A 234 20.34 0.92 27.27
CA PHE A 234 19.80 -0.40 27.59
C PHE A 234 19.10 -0.98 26.37
N SER A 235 19.03 -2.31 26.31
CA SER A 235 18.30 -3.04 25.26
C SER A 235 17.26 -3.92 25.91
N THR A 236 16.04 -3.85 25.42
CA THR A 236 14.94 -4.68 25.91
C THR A 236 14.60 -5.73 24.87
N PHE A 237 14.69 -7.00 25.27
CA PHE A 237 14.16 -8.12 24.50
C PHE A 237 12.71 -8.36 24.92
N PHE A 238 11.83 -8.67 23.98
CA PHE A 238 10.44 -9.05 24.26
C PHE A 238 9.81 -9.79 23.08
N SER A 239 8.71 -10.48 23.35
CA SER A 239 7.87 -11.15 22.36
C SER A 239 6.56 -10.37 22.17
N ILE A 240 6.11 -10.25 20.93
CA ILE A 240 4.77 -9.74 20.58
C ILE A 240 3.93 -10.95 20.18
N GLY A 241 2.88 -11.24 20.93
CA GLY A 241 1.94 -12.33 20.64
C GLY A 241 1.06 -12.05 19.42
N ALA A 242 0.36 -13.10 18.96
CA ALA A 242 -0.61 -12.98 17.86
C ALA A 242 -1.77 -12.03 18.20
N ASP A 243 -2.11 -11.90 19.48
CA ASP A 243 -3.09 -10.94 19.99
C ASP A 243 -2.55 -9.51 20.12
N GLY A 244 -1.29 -9.28 19.73
CA GLY A 244 -0.61 -7.99 19.81
C GLY A 244 -0.07 -7.64 21.20
N ARG A 245 -0.20 -8.52 22.20
CA ARG A 245 0.30 -8.25 23.55
C ARG A 245 1.79 -8.53 23.68
N VAL A 246 2.45 -7.75 24.52
CA VAL A 246 3.88 -7.89 24.82
C VAL A 246 4.10 -8.86 25.99
N SER A 247 4.95 -9.87 25.79
CA SER A 247 5.39 -10.84 26.80
C SER A 247 6.92 -11.00 26.83
N ASP A 248 7.44 -11.79 27.78
CA ASP A 248 8.86 -12.17 27.86
C ASP A 248 9.83 -10.98 27.85
N VAL A 249 9.47 -9.93 28.59
CA VAL A 249 10.23 -8.67 28.62
C VAL A 249 11.48 -8.82 29.48
N GLU A 250 12.65 -8.68 28.84
CA GLU A 250 13.96 -8.80 29.46
C GLU A 250 14.84 -7.58 29.12
N PRO A 251 14.92 -6.57 30.01
CA PRO A 251 15.85 -5.47 29.85
C PRO A 251 17.28 -5.89 30.20
N SER A 252 18.24 -5.38 29.44
CA SER A 252 19.67 -5.67 29.61
C SER A 252 20.50 -4.41 29.39
N THR A 253 21.52 -4.20 30.22
CA THR A 253 22.44 -3.06 30.12
C THR A 253 23.77 -3.35 30.81
N ASP A 254 24.85 -2.88 30.20
CA ASP A 254 26.19 -2.90 30.80
C ASP A 254 26.49 -1.60 31.59
N ASP A 255 25.62 -0.59 31.46
CA ASP A 255 25.77 0.70 32.13
C ASP A 255 25.29 0.59 33.58
N ARG A 256 26.25 0.54 34.51
CA ARG A 256 25.99 0.38 35.96
C ARG A 256 24.92 1.32 36.54
N PRO A 257 24.81 2.61 36.17
CA PRO A 257 23.75 3.48 36.67
C PRO A 257 22.34 3.05 36.26
N LEU A 258 22.20 2.30 35.16
CA LEU A 258 20.93 1.80 34.64
C LEU A 258 20.57 0.39 35.16
N GLN A 259 21.44 -0.23 35.97
CA GLN A 259 21.17 -1.52 36.62
C GLN A 259 20.33 -1.39 37.91
N ASP A 260 19.71 -0.23 38.14
CA ASP A 260 18.78 0.00 39.26
C ASP A 260 17.53 -0.88 39.10
N GLY A 261 17.28 -1.76 40.08
CA GLY A 261 16.17 -2.72 40.00
C GLY A 261 14.80 -2.04 39.83
N ALA A 262 14.56 -0.92 40.51
CA ALA A 262 13.30 -0.18 40.39
C ALA A 262 13.12 0.44 38.99
N PHE A 263 14.21 0.89 38.36
CA PHE A 263 14.19 1.34 36.96
C PHE A 263 13.87 0.18 36.02
N LEU A 264 14.58 -0.96 36.12
CA LEU A 264 14.36 -2.11 35.24
C LEU A 264 12.93 -2.68 35.38
N ASP A 265 12.40 -2.78 36.60
CA ASP A 265 11.02 -3.21 36.85
C ASP A 265 9.99 -2.24 36.24
N CYS A 266 10.28 -0.93 36.29
CA CYS A 266 9.44 0.09 35.66
C CYS A 266 9.42 -0.08 34.12
N ILE A 267 10.58 -0.33 33.52
CA ILE A 267 10.70 -0.60 32.07
C ILE A 267 9.90 -1.85 31.67
N VAL A 268 9.98 -2.93 32.44
CA VAL A 268 9.22 -4.17 32.20
C VAL A 268 7.71 -3.90 32.19
N LYS A 269 7.19 -3.23 33.23
CA LYS A 269 5.76 -2.90 33.32
C LYS A 269 5.32 -2.01 32.18
N ALA A 270 6.10 -0.97 31.89
CA ALA A 270 5.82 -0.06 30.78
C ALA A 270 5.76 -0.79 29.43
N ALA A 271 6.64 -1.78 29.20
CA ALA A 271 6.64 -2.54 27.95
C ALA A 271 5.40 -3.45 27.84
N GLN A 272 4.98 -4.07 28.94
CA GLN A 272 3.78 -4.93 28.99
C GLN A 272 2.46 -4.17 28.75
N GLU A 273 2.44 -2.85 28.97
CA GLU A 273 1.29 -1.99 28.67
C GLU A 273 1.17 -1.65 27.17
N VAL A 274 2.21 -1.88 26.37
CA VAL A 274 2.19 -1.63 24.93
C VAL A 274 1.36 -2.71 24.24
N THR A 275 0.48 -2.28 23.34
CA THR A 275 -0.32 -3.19 22.49
C THR A 275 -0.02 -2.91 21.02
N PHE A 276 0.25 -3.97 20.27
CA PHE A 276 0.44 -3.95 18.82
C PHE A 276 -0.85 -4.38 18.10
N PRO A 277 -0.99 -4.06 16.81
CA PRO A 277 -1.99 -4.70 15.96
C PRO A 277 -1.85 -6.24 16.01
N PRO A 278 -2.96 -6.99 16.01
CA PRO A 278 -2.92 -8.45 15.90
C PRO A 278 -2.16 -8.94 14.66
N THR A 279 -1.54 -10.11 14.77
CA THR A 279 -0.79 -10.77 13.68
C THR A 279 -0.99 -12.28 13.73
N ASP A 280 -0.64 -13.01 12.67
CA ASP A 280 -0.80 -14.49 12.63
C ASP A 280 0.27 -15.26 13.42
N GLY A 281 1.16 -14.59 14.14
CA GLY A 281 2.28 -15.25 14.82
C GLY A 281 2.92 -14.45 15.93
N THR A 282 4.02 -14.99 16.44
CA THR A 282 4.83 -14.31 17.46
C THR A 282 6.01 -13.61 16.81
N THR A 283 6.25 -12.35 17.18
CA THR A 283 7.40 -11.57 16.71
C THR A 283 8.31 -11.23 17.88
N THR A 284 9.57 -11.68 17.85
CA THR A 284 10.57 -11.34 18.87
C THR A 284 11.34 -10.09 18.48
N VAL A 285 11.49 -9.15 19.40
CA VAL A 285 12.10 -7.84 19.17
C VAL A 285 13.22 -7.59 20.19
N ARG A 286 14.32 -6.98 19.73
CA ARG A 286 15.32 -6.37 20.59
C ARG A 286 15.37 -4.87 20.31
N TYR A 287 14.92 -4.06 21.26
CA TYR A 287 14.80 -2.61 21.09
C TYR A 287 15.83 -1.86 21.95
N PRO A 288 16.82 -1.18 21.34
CA PRO A 288 17.78 -0.38 22.07
C PRO A 288 17.24 1.02 22.39
N VAL A 289 17.52 1.51 23.58
CA VAL A 289 17.19 2.87 24.04
C VAL A 289 18.43 3.51 24.65
N VAL A 290 18.69 4.76 24.27
CA VAL A 290 19.71 5.59 24.90
C VAL A 290 19.00 6.63 25.75
N VAL A 291 19.45 6.78 26.99
CA VAL A 291 18.97 7.78 27.92
C VAL A 291 20.13 8.66 28.37
N THR A 292 19.90 9.96 28.36
CA THR A 292 20.83 10.97 28.86
C THR A 292 20.06 11.99 29.68
N PRO A 293 20.65 12.56 30.74
CA PRO A 293 20.10 13.73 31.39
C PRO A 293 19.95 14.86 30.35
N ASP A 294 18.87 15.63 30.45
CA ASP A 294 18.69 16.84 29.66
C ASP A 294 19.68 17.95 30.09
#